data_AF-A0A1V0U4A7-F1
#
_entry.id   AF-A0A1V0U4A7-F1
#
_cell.length_a   1.000
_cell.length_b   1.000
_cell.length_c   1.000
_cell.angle_alpha   90.00
_cell.angle_beta   90.00
_cell.angle_gamma   90.00
#
_symmetry.space_group_name_H-M   'P 1'
#
loop_
_entity.id
_entity.type
_entity.pdbx_description
1 polymer ?
#
loop_
_entity_poly.entity_id
_entity_poly.type
_entity_poly.pdbx_seq_one_letter_code
_entity_poly.pdbx_strand_id
1 'polypeptide(L)'
;MSTDRFRRAERIAAILADPEVQRIGALIQDEETRAGQELHAELQVLQDRYETAVRTGDLTVLTQVCGGGKHGRWGRICVQDTGHETRTPHWGTTPDGTPVAWIGSAPDDD
;
A
#
# COMPACT_ATOMS: atom_id res chain seq x y z
N MET A 1 -17.20 0.96 -26.71
CA MET A 1 -17.16 0.23 -25.41
C MET A 1 -18.28 -0.80 -25.41
N SER A 2 -18.02 -2.05 -25.01
CA SER A 2 -19.02 -3.14 -25.04
C SER A 2 -20.06 -2.99 -23.93
N THR A 3 -21.32 -3.31 -24.21
CA THR A 3 -22.46 -3.36 -23.27
C THR A 3 -22.21 -4.26 -22.06
N ASP A 4 -21.36 -5.28 -22.21
CA ASP A 4 -20.94 -6.18 -21.14
C ASP A 4 -20.08 -5.48 -20.06
N ARG A 5 -19.16 -4.60 -20.49
CA ARG A 5 -18.32 -3.81 -19.57
C ARG A 5 -19.16 -2.85 -18.72
N PHE A 6 -20.21 -2.29 -19.32
CA PHE A 6 -21.13 -1.37 -18.62
C PHE A 6 -21.94 -2.12 -17.55
N ARG A 7 -22.54 -3.26 -17.90
CA ARG A 7 -23.30 -4.10 -16.96
C ARG A 7 -22.42 -4.62 -15.81
N ARG A 8 -21.14 -4.91 -16.06
CA ARG A 8 -20.18 -5.28 -15.02
C ARG A 8 -19.90 -4.10 -14.06
N ALA A 9 -19.72 -2.89 -14.60
CA ALA A 9 -19.51 -1.69 -13.79
C ALA A 9 -20.72 -1.38 -12.90
N GLU A 10 -21.95 -1.50 -13.42
CA GLU A 10 -23.17 -1.33 -12.63
C GLU A 10 -23.29 -2.33 -11.48
N ARG A 11 -22.93 -3.60 -11.72
CA ARG A 11 -22.93 -4.63 -10.67
C ARG A 11 -21.89 -4.34 -9.58
N ILE A 12 -20.69 -3.92 -9.97
CA ILE A 12 -19.65 -3.50 -9.01
C ILE A 12 -20.14 -2.30 -8.21
N ALA A 13 -20.70 -1.29 -8.87
CA ALA A 13 -21.24 -0.11 -8.21
C ALA A 13 -22.36 -0.47 -7.22
N ALA A 14 -23.25 -1.40 -7.58
CA ALA A 14 -24.31 -1.87 -6.70
C ALA A 14 -23.76 -2.62 -5.47
N ILE A 15 -22.72 -3.45 -5.65
CA ILE A 15 -22.03 -4.12 -4.53
C ILE A 15 -21.33 -3.09 -3.63
N LEU A 16 -20.62 -2.13 -4.22
CA LEU A 16 -19.95 -1.09 -3.44
C LEU A 16 -20.94 -0.15 -2.73
N ALA A 17 -22.14 0.04 -3.28
CA ALA A 17 -23.20 0.82 -2.66
C ALA A 17 -23.98 0.05 -1.57
N ASP A 18 -23.73 -1.26 -1.41
CA ASP A 18 -24.35 -2.04 -0.35
C ASP A 18 -23.96 -1.46 1.03
N PRO A 19 -24.93 -1.17 1.92
CA PRO A 19 -24.65 -0.58 3.23
C PRO A 19 -23.70 -1.43 4.10
N GLU A 20 -23.75 -2.76 3.98
CA GLU A 20 -22.84 -3.64 4.70
C GLU A 20 -21.42 -3.53 4.16
N VAL A 21 -21.25 -3.46 2.84
CA VAL A 21 -19.95 -3.23 2.20
C VAL A 21 -19.38 -1.88 2.60
N GLN A 22 -20.19 -0.82 2.61
CA GLN A 22 -19.78 0.50 3.10
C GLN A 22 -19.37 0.47 4.57
N ARG A 23 -20.14 -0.22 5.42
CA ARG A 23 -19.82 -0.37 6.85
C ARG A 23 -18.50 -1.12 7.07
N ILE A 24 -18.27 -2.21 6.33
CA ILE A 24 -17.01 -2.97 6.41
C ILE A 24 -15.85 -2.09 5.91
N GLY A 25 -16.04 -1.36 4.81
CA GLY A 25 -15.04 -0.42 4.30
C GLY A 25 -14.66 0.65 5.33
N ALA A 26 -15.63 1.21 6.04
CA ALA A 26 -15.37 2.16 7.13
C ALA A 26 -14.57 1.53 8.28
N LEU A 27 -14.92 0.30 8.69
CA LEU A 27 -14.17 -0.40 9.75
C LEU A 27 -12.73 -0.72 9.34
N ILE A 28 -12.50 -1.06 8.07
CA ILE A 28 -11.16 -1.26 7.52
C ILE A 28 -10.39 0.06 7.59
N GLN A 29 -10.98 1.16 7.10
CA GLN A 29 -10.34 2.47 7.11
C GLN A 29 -9.96 2.93 8.53
N ASP A 30 -10.85 2.71 9.51
CA ASP A 30 -10.60 3.04 10.92
C ASP A 30 -9.42 2.22 11.48
N GLU A 31 -9.38 0.93 11.17
CA GLU A 31 -8.30 0.04 11.61
C GLU A 31 -6.96 0.37 10.94
N GLU A 32 -6.96 0.67 9.64
CA GLU A 32 -5.75 1.11 8.91
C GLU A 32 -5.20 2.42 9.47
N THR A 33 -6.09 3.34 9.84
CA THR A 33 -5.72 4.61 10.50
C THR A 33 -5.12 4.35 11.88
N ARG A 34 -5.77 3.50 12.70
CA ARG A 34 -5.29 3.14 14.04
C ARG A 34 -3.93 2.45 13.98
N ALA A 35 -3.79 1.44 13.13
CA ALA A 35 -2.54 0.74 12.89
C ALA A 35 -1.46 1.70 12.38
N GLY A 36 -1.84 2.64 11.51
CA GLY A 36 -0.95 3.67 11.01
C GLY A 36 -0.40 4.57 12.13
N GLN A 37 -1.25 5.02 13.05
CA GLN A 37 -0.83 5.79 14.22
C GLN A 37 0.09 4.98 15.14
N GLU A 38 -0.24 3.71 15.40
CA GLU A 38 0.55 2.82 16.26
C GLU A 38 1.94 2.54 15.70
N LEU A 39 2.05 2.39 14.37
CA LEU A 39 3.28 2.02 13.68
C LEU A 39 4.06 3.22 13.12
N HIS A 40 3.54 4.45 13.25
CA HIS A 40 4.09 5.65 12.62
C HIS A 40 5.59 5.81 12.83
N ALA A 41 6.07 5.71 14.08
CA ALA A 41 7.49 5.89 14.37
C ALA A 41 8.40 4.86 13.68
N GLU A 42 7.93 3.61 13.55
CA GLU A 42 8.69 2.53 12.92
C GLU A 42 8.69 2.68 11.39
N LEU A 43 7.52 2.93 10.80
CA LEU A 43 7.35 2.98 9.35
C LEU A 43 7.86 4.30 8.75
N GLN A 44 7.79 5.42 9.49
CA GLN A 44 8.32 6.70 9.06
C GLN A 44 9.83 6.65 8.80
N VAL A 45 10.59 5.87 9.58
CA VAL A 45 12.03 5.70 9.33
C VAL A 45 12.30 5.10 7.95
N LEU A 46 11.44 4.19 7.49
CA LEU A 46 11.55 3.58 6.17
C LEU A 46 11.18 4.59 5.06
N GLN A 47 10.14 5.38 5.28
CA GLN A 47 9.74 6.47 4.40
C GLN A 47 10.85 7.53 4.26
N ASP A 48 11.45 7.96 5.37
CA ASP A 48 12.52 8.96 5.37
C ASP A 48 13.77 8.48 4.62
N ARG A 49 14.08 7.18 4.72
CA ARG A 49 15.16 6.54 3.94
C ARG A 49 14.85 6.56 2.45
N TYR A 50 13.62 6.21 2.05
CA TYR A 50 13.17 6.30 0.66
C TYR A 50 13.33 7.71 0.10
N GLU A 51 12.73 8.69 0.79
CA GLU A 51 12.73 10.09 0.36
C GLU A 51 14.15 10.65 0.29
N THR A 52 15.01 10.26 1.23
CA THR A 52 16.42 10.61 1.20
C THR A 52 17.10 10.04 -0.03
N ALA A 53 16.93 8.75 -0.32
CA ALA A 53 17.53 8.11 -1.48
C ALA A 53 17.04 8.73 -2.80
N VAL A 54 15.75 9.07 -2.92
CA VAL A 54 15.20 9.81 -4.07
C VAL A 54 15.83 11.18 -4.20
N ARG A 55 15.90 11.94 -3.10
CA ARG A 55 16.44 13.30 -3.08
C ARG A 55 17.93 13.34 -3.41
N THR A 56 18.71 12.37 -2.94
CA THR A 56 20.16 12.31 -3.17
C THR A 56 20.54 11.55 -4.44
N GLY A 57 19.58 10.89 -5.09
CA GLY A 57 19.86 10.01 -6.24
C GLY A 57 20.68 8.79 -5.86
N ASP A 58 20.48 8.23 -4.66
CA ASP A 58 21.17 7.02 -4.21
C ASP A 58 20.64 5.79 -4.94
N LEU A 59 21.20 5.54 -6.12
CA LEU A 59 20.84 4.41 -6.97
C LEU A 59 21.14 3.06 -6.31
N THR A 60 22.04 2.98 -5.33
CA THR A 60 22.32 1.70 -4.66
C THR A 60 21.12 1.27 -3.83
N VAL A 61 20.58 2.20 -3.03
CA VAL A 61 19.35 1.99 -2.26
C VAL A 61 18.15 1.83 -3.21
N LEU A 62 18.07 2.67 -4.24
CA LEU A 62 16.98 2.63 -5.21
C LEU A 62 17.06 1.47 -6.22
N THR A 63 18.08 0.61 -6.19
CA THR A 63 18.11 -0.60 -7.02
C THR A 63 18.25 -1.86 -6.20
N GLN A 64 18.18 -1.74 -4.87
CA GLN A 64 18.19 -2.88 -3.98
C GLN A 64 16.95 -3.73 -4.23
N VAL A 65 17.19 -5.01 -4.49
CA VAL A 65 16.15 -6.01 -4.75
C VAL A 65 16.07 -6.94 -3.55
N CYS A 66 14.86 -7.27 -3.10
CA CYS A 66 14.66 -8.17 -1.96
C CYS A 66 15.26 -9.55 -2.26
N GLY A 67 16.15 -10.02 -1.38
CA GLY A 67 16.69 -11.37 -1.47
C GLY A 67 15.65 -12.41 -1.04
N GLY A 68 15.04 -13.10 -2.01
CA GLY A 68 14.34 -14.37 -1.76
C GLY A 68 12.80 -14.36 -1.75
N GLY A 69 12.12 -13.26 -2.08
CA GLY A 69 10.66 -13.26 -2.16
C GLY A 69 10.04 -12.68 -3.43
N LYS A 70 8.70 -12.59 -3.43
CA LYS A 70 7.87 -12.35 -4.62
C LYS A 70 8.24 -11.05 -5.35
N HIS A 71 8.72 -10.04 -4.61
CA HIS A 71 9.07 -8.73 -5.16
C HIS A 71 10.39 -8.73 -5.95
N GLY A 72 11.31 -9.64 -5.62
CA GLY A 72 12.58 -9.76 -6.32
C GLY A 72 12.46 -10.27 -7.76
N ARG A 73 11.41 -11.07 -8.04
CA ARG A 73 11.08 -11.54 -9.40
C ARG A 73 10.62 -10.42 -10.33
N TRP A 74 10.06 -9.34 -9.78
CA TRP A 74 9.44 -8.25 -10.54
C TRP A 74 10.30 -6.97 -10.58
N GLY A 75 11.53 -7.01 -10.05
CA GLY A 75 12.46 -5.89 -10.09
C GLY A 75 11.99 -4.66 -9.30
N ARG A 76 11.16 -4.84 -8.27
CA ARG A 76 10.72 -3.71 -7.45
C ARG A 76 11.87 -3.24 -6.56
N ILE A 77 12.14 -1.95 -6.66
CA ILE A 77 13.04 -1.19 -5.80
C ILE A 77 12.54 -1.34 -4.37
N CYS A 78 13.35 -1.93 -3.50
CA CYS A 78 13.04 -2.01 -2.09
C CYS A 78 14.04 -1.23 -1.27
N VAL A 79 13.56 -0.16 -0.65
CA VAL A 79 14.34 0.64 0.31
C VAL A 79 14.32 0.07 1.72
N GLN A 80 13.66 -1.08 1.91
CA GLN A 80 13.64 -1.82 3.15
C GLN A 80 14.72 -2.90 3.14
N ASP A 81 15.24 -3.22 4.33
CA ASP A 81 16.22 -4.30 4.48
C ASP A 81 15.61 -5.68 4.11
N THR A 82 16.47 -6.62 3.73
CA THR A 82 16.07 -7.99 3.36
C THR A 82 15.27 -8.65 4.49
N GLY A 83 14.08 -9.22 4.18
CA GLY A 83 13.25 -9.99 5.14
C GLY A 83 11.88 -9.38 5.51
N HIS A 84 11.54 -8.18 5.03
CA HIS A 84 10.25 -7.50 5.29
C HIS A 84 9.03 -8.19 4.66
N GLU A 85 9.25 -9.15 3.76
CA GLU A 85 8.23 -9.83 2.96
C GLU A 85 7.23 -10.64 3.79
N THR A 86 7.46 -10.75 5.10
CA THR A 86 6.69 -11.58 6.01
C THR A 86 5.85 -10.81 7.02
N ARG A 87 6.07 -9.50 7.28
CA ARG A 87 5.45 -8.85 8.46
C ARG A 87 5.17 -7.34 8.44
N THR A 88 5.52 -6.58 7.41
CA THR A 88 5.35 -5.10 7.49
C THR A 88 4.14 -4.65 6.67
N PRO A 89 3.12 -3.99 7.29
CA PRO A 89 2.04 -3.38 6.52
C PRO A 89 2.60 -2.29 5.60
N HIS A 90 1.90 -2.00 4.51
CA HIS A 90 2.18 -0.84 3.68
C HIS A 90 1.97 0.43 4.51
N TRP A 91 2.62 1.52 4.12
CA TRP A 91 2.63 2.79 4.84
C TRP A 91 2.38 3.97 3.91
N GLY A 92 1.64 4.96 4.40
CA GLY A 92 1.45 6.23 3.70
C GLY A 92 0.70 7.25 4.55
N THR A 93 0.29 8.33 3.89
CA THR A 93 -0.57 9.37 4.47
C THR A 93 -1.81 9.57 3.61
N THR A 94 -2.95 9.80 4.26
CA THR A 94 -4.18 10.26 3.61
C THR A 94 -4.01 11.71 3.11
N PRO A 95 -4.92 12.22 2.24
CA PRO A 95 -4.83 13.60 1.73
C PRO A 95 -4.83 14.70 2.80
N ASP A 96 -5.40 14.43 3.98
CA ASP A 96 -5.39 15.32 5.15
C ASP A 96 -4.16 15.13 6.06
N GLY A 97 -3.24 14.23 5.69
CA GLY A 97 -1.98 14.00 6.38
C GLY A 97 -2.04 12.97 7.51
N THR A 98 -3.15 12.25 7.67
CA THR A 98 -3.28 11.21 8.68
C THR A 98 -2.47 9.96 8.28
N PRO A 99 -1.66 9.37 9.19
CA PRO A 99 -0.94 8.15 8.88
C PRO A 99 -1.89 6.95 8.69
N VAL A 100 -1.58 6.10 7.72
CA VAL A 100 -2.33 4.87 7.43
C VAL A 100 -1.40 3.70 7.15
N ALA A 101 -1.77 2.53 7.65
CA ALA A 101 -1.07 1.28 7.36
C ALA A 101 -2.05 0.15 6.98
N TRP A 102 -1.74 -0.60 5.91
CA TRP A 102 -2.65 -1.63 5.38
C TRP A 102 -1.94 -2.92 4.97
N ILE A 103 -2.68 -4.04 4.96
CA ILE A 103 -2.20 -5.35 4.53
C ILE A 103 -2.89 -5.71 3.22
N GLY A 104 -2.13 -5.84 2.13
CA GLY A 104 -2.65 -6.19 0.82
C GLY A 104 -1.83 -5.54 -0.29
N SER A 105 -2.01 -5.98 -1.53
CA SER A 105 -1.34 -5.35 -2.67
C SER A 105 -1.75 -3.88 -2.82
N ALA A 106 -0.81 -3.03 -3.24
CA ALA A 106 -1.17 -1.71 -3.73
C ALA A 106 -2.12 -1.85 -4.94
N PRO A 107 -3.07 -0.92 -5.15
CA PRO A 107 -4.12 -1.05 -6.17
C PRO A 107 -3.64 -1.10 -7.63
N ASP A 108 -2.34 -1.00 -7.86
CA ASP A 108 -1.65 -1.07 -9.15
C ASP A 108 -1.19 -2.49 -9.55
N ASP A 109 -1.69 -3.53 -8.85
CA ASP A 109 -1.46 -4.95 -9.19
C ASP A 109 -2.46 -5.55 -10.22
N ASP A 110 -3.24 -4.71 -10.93
CA ASP A 110 -4.12 -5.11 -12.05
C ASP A 110 -3.66 -4.57 -13.42
#